data_AF-M0EJ59-F1
#
_entry.id   AF-M0EJ59-F1
#
_cell.length_a   1.000
_cell.length_b   1.000
_cell.length_c   1.000
_cell.angle_alpha   90.00
_cell.angle_beta   90.00
_cell.angle_gamma   90.00
#
_symmetry.space_group_name_H-M   'P 1'
#
loop_
_entity.id
_entity.type
_entity.pdbx_description
1 polymer ?
#
loop_
_entity_poly.entity_id
_entity_poly.type
_entity_poly.pdbx_seq_one_letter_code
_entity_poly.pdbx_strand_id
1 'polypeptide(L)' 'MTDGAATEDEERDAEAEADGPEGDGEEDTDESAHVADVPDGAGCTEIWERLSERREE' A
#
# COMPACT_ATOMS: atom_id res chain seq x y z
N MET A 1 39.80 11.82 -18.06
CA MET A 1 39.44 11.41 -19.43
C MET A 1 37.94 11.27 -19.45
N THR A 2 37.23 12.23 -20.02
CA THR A 2 35.80 12.13 -20.31
C THR A 2 35.64 11.64 -21.74
N ASP A 3 34.84 10.59 -21.94
CA ASP A 3 33.98 10.26 -23.11
C ASP A 3 33.51 8.81 -22.86
N GLY A 4 32.25 8.37 -22.98
CA GLY A 4 31.09 8.85 -23.73
C GLY A 4 30.35 7.59 -24.27
N ALA A 5 29.03 7.69 -24.43
CA ALA A 5 28.03 6.70 -24.92
C ALA A 5 27.32 5.86 -23.83
N ALA A 6 26.17 6.31 -23.30
CA ALA A 6 24.85 6.40 -23.93
C ALA A 6 24.23 5.02 -24.21
N THR A 7 23.28 4.64 -23.36
CA THR A 7 22.03 4.06 -23.83
C THR A 7 20.93 4.86 -23.16
N GLU A 8 20.25 5.64 -23.98
CA GLU A 8 19.00 6.34 -23.73
C GLU A 8 18.09 5.58 -22.73
N ASP A 9 17.90 6.17 -21.54
CA ASP A 9 16.72 5.93 -20.68
C ASP A 9 15.79 7.16 -20.83
N GLU A 10 15.64 7.57 -22.08
CA GLU A 10 14.55 8.42 -22.52
C GLU A 10 13.52 7.47 -23.13
N GLU A 11 12.24 7.73 -22.93
CA GLU A 11 11.10 6.84 -23.22
C GLU A 11 10.79 5.83 -22.09
N ARG A 12 10.53 6.32 -20.86
CA ARG A 12 9.53 5.63 -20.03
C ARG A 12 8.18 5.83 -20.72
N ASP A 13 7.91 4.92 -21.65
CA ASP A 13 6.69 4.77 -22.44
C ASP A 13 5.47 5.18 -21.61
N ALA A 14 4.83 6.22 -22.11
CA ALA A 14 3.65 6.83 -21.56
C ALA A 14 2.42 5.98 -21.90
N GLU A 15 2.12 4.95 -21.11
CA GLU A 15 0.78 4.35 -21.06
C GLU A 15 0.68 3.28 -19.97
N ALA A 16 0.93 3.67 -18.72
CA ALA A 16 0.08 3.13 -17.68
C ALA A 16 -1.23 3.92 -17.75
N GLU A 17 -2.07 3.61 -18.75
CA GLU A 17 -3.50 3.90 -18.72
C GLU A 17 -4.04 3.14 -17.51
N ALA A 18 -3.85 3.74 -16.34
CA ALA A 18 -4.56 3.36 -15.14
C ALA A 18 -5.99 3.83 -15.36
N ASP A 19 -6.74 3.06 -16.16
CA ASP A 19 -8.18 2.91 -16.03
C ASP A 19 -8.44 2.20 -14.68
N GLY A 20 -7.99 2.84 -13.61
CA GLY A 20 -8.57 2.64 -12.29
C GLY A 20 -9.90 3.37 -12.32
N PRO A 21 -10.96 2.82 -11.70
CA PRO A 21 -12.25 3.48 -11.70
C PRO A 21 -12.03 4.92 -11.23
N GLU A 22 -12.29 5.89 -12.10
CA GLU A 22 -12.45 7.30 -11.72
C GLU A 22 -13.64 7.32 -10.76
N GLY A 23 -13.36 7.07 -9.49
CA GLY A 23 -14.27 7.29 -8.39
C GLY A 23 -14.42 8.79 -8.20
N ASP A 24 -15.05 9.45 -9.18
CA ASP A 24 -15.71 10.74 -8.96
C ASP A 24 -16.89 10.45 -8.05
N GLY A 25 -16.61 10.54 -6.77
CA GLY A 25 -17.46 10.05 -5.72
C GLY A 25 -16.74 10.29 -4.41
N GLU A 26 -16.60 11.56 -4.05
CA GLU A 26 -16.64 11.96 -2.64
C GLU A 26 -18.07 11.69 -2.12
N GLU A 27 -18.50 10.44 -2.27
CA GLU A 27 -19.54 9.86 -1.47
C GLU A 27 -18.89 9.82 -0.09
N ASP A 28 -19.53 10.46 0.89
CA ASP A 28 -19.20 10.40 2.32
C ASP A 28 -19.43 8.95 2.82
N THR A 29 -18.88 7.99 2.09
CA THR A 29 -18.86 6.57 2.38
C THR A 29 -17.82 6.44 3.45
N ASP A 30 -18.32 6.24 4.66
CA ASP A 30 -17.54 5.91 5.84
C ASP A 30 -16.43 4.92 5.44
N GLU A 31 -15.19 5.42 5.41
CA GLU A 31 -14.03 4.63 4.95
C GLU A 31 -13.84 3.41 5.85
N SER A 32 -14.38 3.41 7.08
CA SER A 32 -14.39 2.27 8.00
C SER A 32 -15.49 1.23 7.74
N ALA A 33 -16.45 1.46 6.83
CA ALA A 33 -17.56 0.54 6.59
C ALA A 33 -17.11 -0.88 6.20
N HIS A 34 -15.99 -1.01 5.48
CA HIS A 34 -15.44 -2.30 5.06
C HIS A 34 -14.79 -3.11 6.21
N VAL A 35 -14.50 -2.47 7.35
CA VAL A 35 -13.99 -3.11 8.59
C VAL A 35 -14.96 -2.99 9.76
N ALA A 36 -16.17 -2.48 9.56
CA ALA A 36 -17.14 -2.25 10.65
C ALA A 36 -17.57 -3.55 11.37
N ASP A 37 -17.48 -4.70 10.72
CA ASP A 37 -17.75 -6.02 11.32
C ASP A 37 -16.52 -6.63 12.03
N VAL A 38 -15.35 -6.00 11.88
CA VAL A 38 -14.10 -6.47 12.49
C VAL A 38 -14.04 -5.96 13.94
N PRO A 39 -13.96 -6.85 14.95
CA PRO A 39 -13.87 -6.42 16.33
C PRO A 39 -12.55 -5.68 16.60
N ASP A 40 -12.61 -4.70 17.50
CA ASP A 40 -11.45 -3.93 17.93
C ASP A 40 -10.32 -4.85 18.41
N GLY A 41 -9.12 -4.68 17.85
CA GLY A 41 -7.93 -5.44 18.24
C GLY A 41 -7.76 -6.80 17.57
N ALA A 42 -8.61 -7.17 16.60
CA ALA A 42 -8.39 -8.36 15.76
C ALA A 42 -7.00 -8.32 15.10
N GLY A 43 -6.21 -9.40 15.27
CA GLY A 43 -4.90 -9.59 14.64
C GLY A 43 -3.73 -8.83 15.29
N CYS A 44 -3.90 -7.56 15.65
CA CYS A 44 -2.82 -6.77 16.26
C CYS A 44 -2.45 -7.25 17.66
N THR A 45 -3.42 -7.69 18.46
CA THR A 45 -3.20 -8.18 19.83
C THR A 45 -2.47 -9.52 19.84
N GLU A 46 -2.94 -10.50 19.05
CA GLU A 46 -2.38 -11.85 18.97
C GLU A 46 -0.93 -11.87 18.46
N ILE A 47 -0.61 -11.02 17.47
CA ILE A 47 0.77 -10.87 16.97
C ILE A 47 1.68 -10.28 18.05
N TRP A 48 1.18 -9.29 18.81
CA TRP A 48 1.93 -8.66 19.88
C TRP A 48 2.18 -9.61 21.06
N GLU A 49 1.20 -10.41 21.47
CA GLU A 49 1.36 -11.43 22.51
C GLU A 49 2.44 -12.43 22.13
N ARG A 50 2.33 -13.01 20.92
CA ARG A 50 3.30 -13.97 20.38
C ARG A 50 4.73 -13.43 20.33
N LEU A 51 4.90 -12.15 19.98
CA LEU A 51 6.20 -11.49 19.92
C LEU A 51 6.74 -11.14 21.30
N SER A 52 5.87 -10.83 22.26
CA SER A 52 6.25 -10.49 23.63
C SER A 52 6.76 -11.72 24.37
N GLU A 53 6.06 -12.86 24.28
CA GLU A 53 6.49 -14.14 24.85
C GLU A 53 7.89 -14.54 24.38
N ARG A 54 8.16 -14.42 23.06
CA ARG A 54 9.49 -14.72 22.49
C ARG A 54 10.58 -13.78 23.01
N ARG A 55 10.24 -12.55 23.38
CA ARG A 55 11.20 -11.51 23.79
C ARG A 55 11.55 -11.58 25.27
N GLU A 56 10.67 -12.16 26.08
CA GLU A 56 10.87 -12.34 27.52
C GLU A 56 11.67 -13.62 27.85
N GLU A 57 11.92 -14.48 26.84
CA GLU A 57 12.90 -15.57 26.85
C GLU A 57 14.35 -15.10 26.59
#